data_AF-A0A0S2SDQ6-F1
#
_entry.id   AF-A0A0S2SDQ6-F1
#
_cell.length_a   1.000
_cell.length_b   1.000
_cell.length_c   1.000
_cell.angle_alpha   90.00
_cell.angle_beta   90.00
_cell.angle_gamma   90.00
#
_symmetry.space_group_name_H-M   'P 1'
#
loop_
_entity.id
_entity.type
_entity.pdbx_description
1 polymer ?
#
loop_
_entity_poly.entity_id
_entity_poly.type
_entity_poly.pdbx_seq_one_letter_code
_entity_poly.pdbx_strand_id
1 'polypeptide(L)'
;MMIPPLTPPTAPLGEQERAGKAVSAPPPAPVVRDQAGEDVREAKWQRYRASDPPDKALLAELVAPVKEAILARFGQRTGPVIPAIDLPELRGLLREFDPLGKRRETVLLEVLAATTKGEGGAHMAELLRRELMTLLPRNAMVDNLLRNSHAIDLEG
;
A
#
# COMPACT_ATOMS: atom_id res chain seq x y z
N MET A 1 72.58 -55.50 8.54
CA MET A 1 72.25 -56.26 7.33
C MET A 1 71.08 -55.56 6.64
N MET A 2 71.24 -55.31 5.34
CA MET A 2 70.32 -54.55 4.50
C MET A 2 69.00 -55.32 4.26
N ILE A 3 67.86 -54.61 4.31
CA ILE A 3 66.56 -55.12 3.85
C ILE A 3 66.01 -54.14 2.80
N PRO A 4 65.70 -54.59 1.56
CA PRO A 4 65.23 -53.77 0.44
C PRO A 4 63.67 -53.83 0.30
N PRO A 5 63.06 -53.16 -0.70
CA PRO A 5 62.13 -52.06 -0.52
C PRO A 5 60.64 -52.48 -0.49
N LEU A 6 59.86 -51.84 0.38
CA LEU A 6 58.40 -51.87 0.34
C LEU A 6 57.90 -50.69 -0.52
N THR A 7 57.14 -51.05 -1.54
CA THR A 7 56.37 -50.20 -2.47
C THR A 7 55.68 -49.01 -1.78
N PRO A 8 55.66 -47.81 -2.39
CA PRO A 8 54.87 -46.70 -1.88
C PRO A 8 53.41 -46.81 -2.33
N PRO A 9 52.41 -46.73 -1.43
CA PRO A 9 51.12 -46.17 -1.78
C PRO A 9 51.19 -44.64 -1.68
N THR A 10 51.17 -44.03 -2.86
CA THR A 10 50.62 -42.71 -3.24
C THR A 10 50.22 -41.76 -2.10
N ALA A 11 50.91 -40.61 -2.07
CA ALA A 11 50.59 -39.45 -1.24
C ALA A 11 49.15 -38.93 -1.45
N PRO A 12 48.49 -38.39 -0.41
CA PRO A 12 47.29 -37.60 -0.55
C PRO A 12 47.65 -36.11 -0.51
N LEU A 13 47.56 -35.39 -1.63
CA LEU A 13 47.32 -33.93 -1.66
C LEU A 13 47.13 -33.45 -3.10
N GLY A 14 46.06 -32.72 -3.38
CA GLY A 14 45.98 -31.81 -4.53
C GLY A 14 44.72 -31.95 -5.40
N GLU A 15 43.92 -30.88 -5.42
CA GLU A 15 42.91 -30.50 -6.42
C GLU A 15 41.60 -31.31 -6.46
N GLN A 16 40.55 -30.92 -5.73
CA GLN A 16 39.61 -29.82 -6.05
C GLN A 16 39.10 -29.84 -7.51
N GLU A 17 38.17 -30.75 -7.82
CA GLU A 17 37.08 -30.45 -8.75
C GLU A 17 35.88 -31.36 -8.44
N ARG A 18 35.22 -31.12 -7.30
CA ARG A 18 33.79 -31.42 -7.20
C ARG A 18 33.06 -30.10 -7.38
N ALA A 19 32.72 -29.81 -8.63
CA ALA A 19 31.64 -28.89 -8.95
C ALA A 19 30.38 -29.37 -8.23
N GLY A 20 30.16 -28.83 -7.03
CA GLY A 20 28.87 -28.89 -6.37
C GLY A 20 27.89 -28.22 -7.32
N LYS A 21 27.06 -29.03 -7.99
CA LYS A 21 25.88 -28.55 -8.68
C LYS A 21 24.97 -28.00 -7.57
N ALA A 22 25.18 -26.74 -7.23
CA ALA A 22 24.20 -25.95 -6.53
C ALA A 22 22.90 -26.10 -7.32
N VAL A 23 21.94 -26.80 -6.75
CA VAL A 23 20.55 -26.63 -7.13
C VAL A 23 20.28 -25.15 -6.85
N SER A 24 20.42 -24.33 -7.89
CA SER A 24 19.82 -23.01 -7.91
C SER A 24 18.35 -23.26 -7.61
N ALA A 25 17.93 -22.90 -6.40
CA ALA A 25 16.52 -22.69 -6.15
C ALA A 25 16.01 -21.79 -7.29
N PRO A 26 14.89 -22.12 -7.94
CA PRO A 26 14.33 -21.22 -8.93
C PRO A 26 14.17 -19.85 -8.25
N PRO A 27 14.53 -18.74 -8.93
CA PRO A 27 14.25 -17.43 -8.39
C PRO A 27 12.77 -17.40 -8.00
N PRO A 28 12.40 -16.82 -6.84
CA PRO A 28 10.99 -16.64 -6.52
C PRO A 28 10.35 -15.98 -7.74
N ALA A 29 9.27 -16.60 -8.26
CA ALA A 29 8.57 -16.07 -9.40
C ALA A 29 8.34 -14.57 -9.18
N PRO A 30 8.58 -13.71 -10.18
CA PRO A 30 8.20 -12.31 -10.05
C PRO A 30 6.72 -12.34 -9.65
N VAL A 31 6.41 -11.74 -8.50
CA VAL A 31 5.03 -11.46 -8.14
C VAL A 31 4.54 -10.57 -9.27
N VAL A 32 3.85 -11.18 -10.25
CA VAL A 32 3.25 -10.45 -11.36
C VAL A 32 2.17 -9.63 -10.69
N ARG A 33 2.54 -8.42 -10.28
CA ARG A 33 1.56 -7.38 -10.01
C ARG A 33 0.70 -7.29 -11.26
N ASP A 34 -0.59 -7.11 -11.07
CA ASP A 34 -1.54 -6.95 -12.16
C ASP A 34 -1.25 -5.61 -12.85
N GLN A 35 -0.22 -5.61 -13.69
CA GLN A 35 0.34 -4.43 -14.32
C GLN A 35 -0.72 -3.75 -15.20
N ALA A 36 -1.58 -4.57 -15.82
CA ALA A 36 -2.73 -4.11 -16.59
C ALA A 36 -3.73 -3.29 -15.74
N GLY A 37 -4.05 -3.73 -14.52
CA GLY A 37 -4.89 -2.99 -13.57
C GLY A 37 -4.23 -1.70 -13.08
N GLU A 38 -2.93 -1.72 -12.80
CA GLU A 38 -2.14 -0.53 -12.44
C GLU A 38 -2.14 0.50 -13.59
N ASP A 39 -1.95 0.06 -14.83
CA ASP A 39 -1.95 0.91 -16.03
C ASP A 39 -3.32 1.54 -16.30
N VAL A 40 -4.41 0.77 -16.13
CA VAL A 40 -5.79 1.28 -16.25
C VAL A 40 -6.08 2.33 -15.18
N ARG A 41 -5.68 2.07 -13.93
CA ARG A 41 -5.88 3.02 -12.82
C ARG A 41 -5.06 4.30 -13.03
N GLU A 42 -3.82 4.18 -13.50
CA GLU A 42 -2.99 5.32 -13.87
C GLU A 42 -3.64 6.17 -14.97
N ALA A 43 -4.15 5.54 -16.03
CA ALA A 43 -4.85 6.23 -17.11
C ALA A 43 -6.08 7.00 -16.61
N LYS A 44 -6.86 6.43 -15.67
CA LYS A 44 -7.97 7.14 -15.02
C LYS A 44 -7.48 8.36 -14.24
N TRP A 45 -6.39 8.24 -13.48
CA TRP A 45 -5.80 9.38 -12.79
C TRP A 45 -5.31 10.49 -13.72
N GLN A 46 -4.72 10.13 -14.87
CA GLN A 46 -4.29 11.12 -15.86
C GLN A 46 -5.48 11.87 -16.45
N ARG A 47 -6.57 11.16 -16.79
CA ARG A 47 -7.81 11.78 -17.27
C ARG A 47 -8.45 12.70 -16.24
N TYR A 48 -8.48 12.29 -14.97
CA TYR A 48 -8.99 13.13 -13.88
C TYR A 48 -8.13 14.39 -13.67
N ARG A 49 -6.80 14.29 -13.80
CA ARG A 49 -5.93 15.48 -13.72
C ARG A 49 -6.07 16.42 -14.91
N ALA A 50 -6.38 15.88 -16.08
CA ALA A 50 -6.57 16.64 -17.30
C ALA A 50 -7.98 17.25 -17.43
N SER A 51 -8.94 16.83 -16.60
CA SER A 51 -10.30 17.37 -16.62
C SER A 51 -10.36 18.76 -15.98
N ASP A 52 -10.95 19.71 -16.71
CA ASP A 52 -11.33 21.03 -16.21
C ASP A 52 -12.74 21.37 -16.70
N PRO A 53 -13.76 21.43 -15.80
CA PRO A 53 -13.69 21.23 -14.35
C PRO A 53 -13.42 19.76 -13.95
N PRO A 54 -13.07 19.48 -12.67
CA PRO A 54 -12.74 18.13 -12.21
C PRO A 54 -13.87 17.12 -12.43
N ASP A 55 -13.58 16.01 -13.11
CA ASP A 55 -14.54 14.95 -13.39
C ASP A 55 -14.85 14.14 -12.11
N LYS A 56 -15.99 14.47 -11.49
CA LYS A 56 -16.47 13.84 -10.25
C LYS A 56 -16.89 12.38 -10.44
N ALA A 57 -17.36 12.00 -11.63
CA ALA A 57 -17.75 10.62 -11.90
C ALA A 57 -16.51 9.73 -11.99
N LEU A 58 -15.48 10.20 -12.69
CA LEU A 58 -14.20 9.51 -12.78
C LEU A 58 -13.50 9.41 -11.42
N LEU A 59 -13.60 10.45 -10.59
CA LEU A 59 -13.11 10.39 -9.21
C LEU A 59 -13.86 9.33 -8.38
N ALA A 60 -15.18 9.25 -8.51
CA ALA A 60 -15.97 8.23 -7.83
C ALA A 60 -15.55 6.81 -8.22
N GLU A 61 -15.25 6.57 -9.51
CA GLU A 61 -14.71 5.28 -9.97
C GLU A 61 -13.32 4.95 -9.38
N LEU A 62 -12.46 5.96 -9.22
CA LEU A 62 -11.14 5.80 -8.59
C LEU A 62 -11.26 5.49 -7.10
N VAL A 63 -12.25 6.07 -6.43
CA VAL A 63 -12.50 5.98 -4.99
C VAL A 63 -13.24 4.70 -4.60
N ALA A 64 -14.21 4.25 -5.39
CA ALA A 64 -15.06 3.09 -5.09
C ALA A 64 -14.30 1.83 -4.61
N PRO A 65 -13.30 1.31 -5.35
CA PRO A 65 -12.58 0.11 -4.91
C PRO A 65 -11.79 0.32 -3.61
N VAL A 66 -11.30 1.54 -3.37
CA VAL A 66 -10.59 1.89 -2.13
C VAL A 66 -11.57 1.96 -0.96
N LYS A 67 -12.74 2.59 -1.16
CA LYS A 67 -13.81 2.66 -0.16
C LYS A 67 -14.25 1.26 0.25
N GLU A 68 -14.51 0.37 -0.71
CA GLU A 68 -14.90 -1.02 -0.46
C GLU A 68 -13.84 -1.78 0.33
N ALA A 69 -12.55 -1.65 -0.04
CA ALA A 69 -11.47 -2.30 0.68
C ALA A 69 -11.34 -1.79 2.13
N ILE A 70 -11.44 -0.47 2.34
CA ILE A 70 -11.42 0.13 3.69
C ILE A 70 -12.62 -0.36 4.51
N LEU A 71 -13.82 -0.38 3.92
CA LEU A 71 -15.03 -0.85 4.60
C LEU A 71 -14.94 -2.35 4.96
N ALA A 72 -14.45 -3.18 4.04
CA ALA A 72 -14.25 -4.61 4.29
C ALA A 72 -13.26 -4.85 5.44
N ARG A 73 -12.24 -4.01 5.58
CA ARG A 73 -11.18 -4.19 6.58
C ARG A 73 -11.47 -3.55 7.94
N PHE A 74 -12.12 -2.39 7.94
CA PHE A 74 -12.31 -1.57 9.14
C PHE A 74 -13.79 -1.37 9.51
N GLY A 75 -14.74 -1.69 8.63
CA GLY A 75 -16.17 -1.40 8.81
C GLY A 75 -16.83 -2.13 9.99
N GLN A 76 -16.27 -3.27 10.42
CA GLN A 76 -16.74 -4.02 11.59
C GLN A 76 -16.03 -3.64 12.90
N ARG A 77 -15.04 -2.73 12.86
CA ARG A 77 -14.32 -2.29 14.06
C ARG A 77 -15.16 -1.24 14.80
N THR A 78 -15.48 -1.53 16.06
CA THR A 78 -16.35 -0.70 16.90
C THR A 78 -15.61 -0.04 18.07
N GLY A 79 -14.36 -0.44 18.33
CA GLY A 79 -13.52 0.11 19.40
C GLY A 79 -12.79 1.40 19.02
N PRO A 80 -12.06 2.01 19.97
CA PRO A 80 -11.21 3.16 19.67
C PRO A 80 -10.14 2.79 18.64
N VAL A 81 -9.74 3.77 17.82
CA VAL A 81 -8.61 3.60 16.90
C VAL A 81 -7.32 3.41 17.70
N ILE A 82 -6.56 2.38 17.35
CA ILE A 82 -5.24 2.04 17.88
C ILE A 82 -4.21 2.47 16.82
N PRO A 83 -3.59 3.67 16.94
CA PRO A 83 -2.78 4.25 15.86
C PRO A 83 -1.58 3.40 15.45
N ALA A 84 -0.97 2.68 16.40
CA ALA A 84 0.17 1.82 16.15
C ALA A 84 -0.16 0.59 15.29
N ILE A 85 -1.45 0.22 15.19
CA ILE A 85 -1.92 -0.96 14.46
C ILE A 85 -2.72 -0.52 13.23
N ASP A 86 -3.73 0.32 13.44
CA ASP A 86 -4.70 0.65 12.39
C ASP A 86 -4.10 1.55 11.30
N LEU A 87 -3.20 2.49 11.64
CA LEU A 87 -2.61 3.40 10.65
C LEU A 87 -1.62 2.68 9.71
N PRO A 88 -0.67 1.85 10.19
CA PRO A 88 0.16 1.05 9.29
C PRO A 88 -0.66 0.14 8.38
N GLU A 89 -1.74 -0.44 8.90
CA GLU A 89 -2.64 -1.31 8.13
C GLU A 89 -3.38 -0.52 7.04
N LEU A 90 -3.97 0.63 7.38
CA LEU A 90 -4.60 1.52 6.40
C LEU A 90 -3.60 1.99 5.35
N ARG A 91 -2.39 2.39 5.75
CA ARG A 91 -1.34 2.79 4.80
C ARG A 91 -0.98 1.68 3.86
N GLY A 92 -0.79 0.46 4.37
CA GLY A 92 -0.52 -0.74 3.58
C GLY A 92 -1.55 -0.91 2.48
N LEU A 93 -2.83 -0.92 2.86
CA LEU A 93 -3.97 -1.00 1.94
C LEU A 93 -3.93 0.12 0.88
N LEU A 94 -3.73 1.37 1.29
CA LEU A 94 -3.67 2.50 0.35
C LEU A 94 -2.48 2.41 -0.62
N ARG A 95 -1.36 1.75 -0.23
CA ARG A 95 -0.21 1.57 -1.13
C ARG A 95 -0.51 0.61 -2.27
N GLU A 96 -1.46 -0.31 -2.08
CA GLU A 96 -1.88 -1.27 -3.12
C GLU A 96 -2.63 -0.56 -4.25
N PHE A 97 -3.37 0.50 -3.94
CA PHE A 97 -4.13 1.27 -4.92
C PHE A 97 -3.36 2.46 -5.48
N ASP A 98 -2.65 3.20 -4.62
CA ASP A 98 -2.04 4.47 -4.99
C ASP A 98 -0.68 4.64 -4.31
N PRO A 99 0.45 4.52 -5.03
CA PRO A 99 1.78 4.70 -4.43
C PRO A 99 2.06 6.17 -4.04
N LEU A 100 1.37 7.13 -4.66
CA LEU A 100 1.60 8.58 -4.51
C LEU A 100 0.78 9.21 -3.38
N GLY A 101 1.42 10.03 -2.54
CA GLY A 101 0.80 10.68 -1.38
C GLY A 101 -0.42 11.56 -1.71
N LYS A 102 -0.35 12.38 -2.76
CA LYS A 102 -1.47 13.26 -3.16
C LYS A 102 -2.72 12.50 -3.61
N ARG A 103 -2.56 11.35 -4.27
CA ARG A 103 -3.70 10.51 -4.69
C ARG A 103 -4.39 9.89 -3.48
N ARG A 104 -3.60 9.39 -2.53
CA ARG A 104 -4.12 8.88 -1.25
C ARG A 104 -4.89 9.95 -0.50
N GLU A 105 -4.37 11.17 -0.43
CA GLU A 105 -5.05 12.30 0.19
C GLU A 105 -6.42 12.57 -0.46
N THR A 106 -6.48 12.73 -1.79
CA THR A 106 -7.74 12.94 -2.51
C THR A 106 -8.73 11.81 -2.25
N VAL A 107 -8.29 10.55 -2.34
CA VAL A 107 -9.15 9.40 -2.09
C VAL A 107 -9.66 9.38 -0.65
N LEU A 108 -8.78 9.59 0.33
CA LEU A 108 -9.15 9.60 1.75
C LEU A 108 -10.15 10.70 2.10
N LEU A 109 -10.03 11.88 1.47
CA LEU A 109 -10.99 12.97 1.63
C LEU A 109 -12.38 12.59 1.10
N GLU A 110 -12.46 11.99 -0.09
CA GLU A 110 -13.71 11.54 -0.68
C GLU A 110 -14.34 10.39 0.11
N VAL A 111 -13.53 9.42 0.57
CA VAL A 111 -13.98 8.35 1.47
C VAL A 111 -14.51 8.95 2.77
N LEU A 112 -13.77 9.84 3.43
CA LEU A 112 -14.21 10.48 4.68
C LEU A 112 -15.55 11.21 4.50
N ALA A 113 -15.72 11.97 3.42
CA ALA A 113 -16.97 12.66 3.11
C ALA A 113 -18.15 11.71 2.88
N ALA A 114 -17.91 10.51 2.35
CA ALA A 114 -18.93 9.46 2.24
C ALA A 114 -19.23 8.80 3.60
N THR A 115 -18.22 8.61 4.45
CA THR A 115 -18.42 7.99 5.78
C THR A 115 -19.24 8.83 6.73
N THR A 116 -19.05 10.16 6.71
CA THR A 116 -19.82 11.09 7.55
C THR A 116 -21.30 11.17 7.14
N LYS A 117 -21.66 10.68 5.94
CA LYS A 117 -23.02 10.68 5.39
C LYS A 117 -23.79 9.37 5.57
N GLY A 118 -23.19 8.33 6.18
CA GLY A 118 -23.97 7.14 6.58
C GLY A 118 -23.22 5.80 6.59
N GLU A 119 -22.11 5.66 5.86
CA GLU A 119 -21.41 4.38 5.73
C GLU A 119 -19.99 4.42 6.32
N GLY A 120 -19.89 4.08 7.59
CA GLY A 120 -18.60 4.04 8.29
C GLY A 120 -18.75 4.44 9.74
N GLY A 121 -18.61 3.48 10.65
CA GLY A 121 -18.68 3.74 12.08
C GLY A 121 -17.64 4.79 12.53
N ALA A 122 -17.86 5.36 13.72
CA ALA A 122 -16.98 6.39 14.29
C ALA A 122 -15.49 6.02 14.29
N HIS A 123 -15.17 4.72 14.42
CA HIS A 123 -13.81 4.19 14.27
C HIS A 123 -13.19 4.54 12.91
N MET A 124 -13.91 4.28 11.82
CA MET A 124 -13.41 4.48 10.47
C MET A 124 -13.23 5.97 10.16
N ALA A 125 -14.19 6.81 10.54
CA ALA A 125 -14.06 8.26 10.37
C ALA A 125 -12.84 8.82 11.13
N GLU A 126 -12.63 8.38 12.37
CA GLU A 126 -11.48 8.78 13.18
C GLU A 126 -10.16 8.28 12.58
N LEU A 127 -10.13 7.05 12.06
CA LEU A 127 -8.95 6.46 11.43
C LEU A 127 -8.54 7.25 10.18
N LEU A 128 -9.50 7.58 9.31
CA LEU A 128 -9.26 8.37 8.09
C LEU A 128 -8.77 9.78 8.43
N ARG A 129 -9.36 10.44 9.43
CA ARG A 129 -8.91 11.76 9.90
C ARG A 129 -7.47 11.71 10.39
N ARG A 130 -7.12 10.72 11.20
CA ARG A 130 -5.75 10.56 11.73
C ARG A 130 -4.74 10.36 10.61
N GLU A 131 -5.05 9.55 9.61
CA GLU A 131 -4.15 9.35 8.48
C GLU A 131 -4.02 10.62 7.63
N LEU A 132 -5.12 11.32 7.36
CA LEU A 132 -5.09 12.61 6.66
C LEU A 132 -4.20 13.64 7.37
N MET A 133 -4.22 13.69 8.71
CA MET A 133 -3.31 14.55 9.49
C MET A 133 -1.83 14.21 9.32
N THR A 134 -1.49 12.99 8.86
CA THR A 134 -0.10 12.61 8.58
C THR A 134 0.34 12.93 7.15
N LEU A 135 -0.62 13.01 6.22
CA LEU A 135 -0.35 13.26 4.80
C LEU A 135 -0.38 14.76 4.47
N LEU A 136 -1.25 15.51 5.14
CA LEU A 136 -1.43 16.93 4.91
C LEU A 136 -0.41 17.74 5.72
N PRO A 137 0.35 18.66 5.10
CA PRO A 137 1.03 19.70 5.87
C PRO A 137 -0.05 20.48 6.62
N ARG A 138 0.06 20.54 7.95
CA ARG A 138 -0.93 21.20 8.81
C ARG A 138 -1.05 22.68 8.45
N ASN A 139 -2.03 23.02 7.62
CA ASN A 139 -2.42 24.38 7.30
C ASN A 139 -3.88 24.59 7.71
N ALA A 140 -4.23 25.82 8.08
CA ALA A 140 -5.51 26.16 8.72
C ALA A 140 -6.77 25.68 7.95
N MET A 141 -6.70 25.56 6.62
CA MET A 141 -7.79 25.03 5.78
C MET A 141 -8.07 23.54 6.04
N VAL A 142 -7.02 22.74 6.26
CA VAL A 142 -7.11 21.30 6.54
C VAL A 142 -7.69 21.08 7.93
N ASP A 143 -7.24 21.84 8.92
CA ASP A 143 -7.81 21.81 10.27
C ASP A 143 -9.29 22.18 10.25
N ASN A 144 -9.69 23.15 9.41
CA ASN A 144 -11.09 23.55 9.27
C ASN A 144 -11.94 22.44 8.65
N LEU A 145 -11.45 21.77 7.61
CA LEU A 145 -12.14 20.65 6.96
C LEU A 145 -12.29 19.43 7.88
N LEU A 146 -11.24 19.11 8.65
CA LEU A 146 -11.24 17.98 9.61
C LEU A 146 -12.14 18.25 10.83
N ARG A 147 -12.24 19.51 11.27
CA ARG A 147 -13.10 19.92 12.39
C ARG A 147 -14.56 20.13 11.99
N ASN A 148 -14.82 20.66 10.80
CA ASN A 148 -16.16 21.06 10.33
C ASN A 148 -16.75 20.10 9.28
N SER A 149 -16.31 18.85 9.19
CA SER A 149 -16.83 17.87 8.21
C SER A 149 -18.34 17.56 8.35
N HIS A 150 -19.00 18.05 9.41
CA HIS A 150 -20.45 18.00 9.61
C HIS A 150 -21.20 19.25 9.09
N ALA A 151 -20.49 20.29 8.68
CA ALA A 151 -21.02 21.58 8.29
C ALA A 151 -20.29 22.15 7.06
N ILE A 152 -20.02 21.30 6.05
CA ILE A 152 -19.73 21.80 4.72
C ILE A 152 -21.07 22.21 4.10
N ASP A 153 -21.60 23.33 4.57
CA ASP A 153 -22.60 24.10 3.87
C ASP A 153 -21.82 24.88 2.79
N LEU A 154 -21.88 24.36 1.56
CA LEU A 154 -21.36 25.04 0.38
C LEU A 154 -22.41 26.07 -0.03
N GLU A 155 -22.45 27.21 0.67
CA GLU A 155 -22.98 28.43 0.07
C GLU A 155 -21.86 29.09 -0.74
N GLY A 156 -22.04 29.10 -2.06
CA GLY A 156 -21.22 29.79 -3.05
C GLY A 156 -22.00 29.93 -4.34
#